data_AF-A0AAD5MC92-F1
#
_entry.id   AF-A0AAD5MC92-F1
#
_cell.length_a   1.000
_cell.length_b   1.000
_cell.length_c   1.000
_cell.angle_alpha   90.00
_cell.angle_beta   90.00
_cell.angle_gamma   90.00
#
_symmetry.space_group_name_H-M   'P 1'
#
loop_
_entity.id
_entity.type
_entity.pdbx_description
1 polymer ?
#
loop_
_entity_poly.entity_id
_entity_poly.type
_entity_poly.pdbx_seq_one_letter_code
_entity_poly.pdbx_strand_id
1 'polypeptide(L)'
;MEDFAAKLQRDLHARYSHKMFKWYEIVDWTEPLIVGLLATHAVLLATVFWTRHQHTVQFALFLSIMLLLFMTQRLNAWAREHWRLFATQQYFDERGVFMAIFYAAPLLAIGFFQLLLTMKSLVSMLIIVKRAEFRQQLQQKAKKTQ
;
A
#
# COMPACT_ATOMS: atom_id res chain seq x y z
N MET A 1 -16.93 -28.74 -3.12
CA MET A 1 -16.11 -27.51 -3.25
C MET A 1 -14.97 -27.46 -2.25
N GLU A 2 -15.17 -27.89 -0.99
CA GLU A 2 -14.10 -27.89 0.03
C GLU A 2 -12.92 -28.82 -0.29
N ASP A 3 -13.20 -29.99 -0.88
CA ASP A 3 -12.16 -30.96 -1.21
C ASP A 3 -11.22 -30.47 -2.33
N PHE A 4 -11.77 -29.68 -3.26
CA PHE A 4 -10.99 -28.99 -4.30
C PHE A 4 -10.14 -27.86 -3.71
N ALA A 5 -10.70 -27.05 -2.79
CA ALA A 5 -9.97 -25.99 -2.10
C ALA A 5 -8.81 -26.56 -1.26
N ALA A 6 -9.04 -27.65 -0.54
CA ALA A 6 -8.01 -28.33 0.26
C ALA A 6 -6.92 -28.97 -0.61
N LYS A 7 -7.25 -29.45 -1.81
CA LYS A 7 -6.30 -30.00 -2.77
C LYS A 7 -5.46 -28.91 -3.42
N LEU A 8 -6.11 -27.81 -3.82
CA LEU A 8 -5.45 -26.62 -4.37
C LEU A 8 -4.51 -25.98 -3.34
N GLN A 9 -4.96 -25.81 -2.09
CA GLN A 9 -4.15 -25.27 -1.01
C GLN A 9 -2.92 -26.14 -0.76
N ARG A 10 -3.05 -27.47 -0.71
CA ARG A 10 -1.92 -28.40 -0.53
C ARG A 10 -0.92 -28.33 -1.69
N ASP A 11 -1.41 -28.30 -2.93
CA ASP A 11 -0.55 -28.22 -4.12
C ASP A 11 0.19 -26.88 -4.21
N LEU A 12 -0.49 -25.77 -3.90
CA LEU A 12 0.14 -24.45 -3.85
C LEU A 12 1.18 -24.39 -2.74
N HIS A 13 0.84 -24.87 -1.53
CA HIS A 13 1.76 -24.87 -0.41
C HIS A 13 3.00 -25.72 -0.71
N ALA A 14 2.85 -26.93 -1.26
CA ALA A 14 3.98 -27.80 -1.58
C ALA A 14 4.88 -27.22 -2.68
N ARG A 15 4.31 -26.57 -3.72
CA ARG A 15 5.08 -26.05 -4.86
C ARG A 15 5.70 -24.69 -4.63
N TYR A 16 5.08 -23.82 -3.82
CA TYR A 16 5.55 -22.46 -3.60
C TYR A 16 6.33 -22.27 -2.30
N SER A 17 6.00 -22.98 -1.21
CA SER A 17 6.66 -22.78 0.09
C SER A 17 8.18 -22.96 -0.04
N HIS A 18 8.62 -24.07 -0.60
CA HIS A 18 10.05 -24.38 -0.71
C HIS A 18 10.83 -23.38 -1.57
N LYS A 19 10.19 -22.80 -2.60
CA LYS A 19 10.84 -21.81 -3.49
C LYS A 19 10.91 -20.44 -2.84
N MET A 20 9.88 -20.03 -2.10
CA MET A 20 9.86 -18.74 -1.42
C MET A 20 10.84 -18.69 -0.24
N PHE A 21 10.92 -19.75 0.57
CA PHE A 21 11.85 -19.81 1.70
C PHE A 21 13.32 -19.81 1.24
N LYS A 22 13.67 -20.60 0.23
CA LYS A 22 15.03 -20.57 -0.34
C LYS A 22 15.40 -19.23 -0.94
N TRP A 23 14.45 -18.54 -1.59
CA TRP A 23 14.72 -17.21 -2.14
C TRP A 23 14.98 -16.19 -1.04
N TYR A 24 14.21 -16.24 0.05
CA TYR A 24 14.38 -15.37 1.22
C TYR A 24 15.73 -15.56 1.93
N GLU A 25 16.24 -16.79 2.01
CA GLU A 25 17.58 -17.09 2.57
C GLU A 25 18.73 -16.58 1.71
N ILE A 26 18.53 -16.46 0.39
CA ILE A 26 19.55 -15.96 -0.54
C ILE A 26 19.58 -14.43 -0.58
N VAL A 27 18.50 -13.78 -0.15
CA VAL A 27 18.44 -12.31 -0.07
C VAL A 27 19.33 -11.84 1.08
N ASP A 28 20.32 -11.01 0.75
CA ASP A 28 21.19 -10.41 1.75
C ASP A 28 20.49 -9.22 2.42
N TRP A 29 20.00 -9.43 3.63
CA TRP A 29 19.30 -8.43 4.44
C TRP A 29 20.18 -7.23 4.85
N THR A 30 21.50 -7.34 4.69
CA THR A 30 22.44 -6.25 4.97
C THR A 30 22.68 -5.35 3.77
N GLU A 31 22.12 -5.70 2.60
CA GLU A 31 22.36 -4.92 1.40
C GLU A 31 21.79 -3.49 1.53
N PRO A 32 22.60 -2.45 1.21
CA PRO A 32 22.18 -1.06 1.30
C PRO A 32 20.89 -0.75 0.55
N LEU A 33 20.66 -1.38 -0.62
CA LEU A 33 19.44 -1.21 -1.41
C LEU A 33 18.21 -1.62 -0.60
N ILE A 34 18.22 -2.83 -0.03
CA ILE A 34 17.06 -3.41 0.67
C ILE A 34 16.80 -2.63 1.96
N VAL A 35 17.85 -2.33 2.72
CA VAL A 35 17.74 -1.52 3.95
C VAL A 35 17.19 -0.13 3.63
N GLY A 36 17.72 0.53 2.60
CA GLY A 36 17.23 1.84 2.15
C GLY A 36 15.77 1.80 1.71
N LEU A 37 15.37 0.73 1.02
CA LEU A 37 13.99 0.53 0.59
C LEU A 37 13.07 0.36 1.81
N LEU A 38 13.41 -0.51 2.76
CA LEU A 38 12.63 -0.72 3.99
C LEU A 38 12.52 0.56 4.82
N ALA A 39 13.62 1.30 4.96
CA ALA A 39 13.63 2.59 5.65
C ALA A 39 12.70 3.60 4.97
N THR A 40 12.71 3.66 3.63
CA THR A 40 11.81 4.53 2.86
C THR A 40 10.34 4.18 3.10
N HIS A 41 9.98 2.90 3.14
CA HIS A 41 8.62 2.46 3.46
C HIS A 41 8.23 2.80 4.89
N ALA A 42 9.14 2.64 5.86
CA ALA A 42 8.88 3.03 7.25
C ALA A 42 8.65 4.53 7.39
N VAL A 43 9.46 5.36 6.72
CA VAL A 43 9.30 6.82 6.68
C VAL A 43 7.97 7.20 6.01
N LEU A 44 7.61 6.57 4.89
CA LEU A 44 6.34 6.81 4.21
C LEU A 44 5.15 6.44 5.10
N LEU A 45 5.17 5.27 5.73
CA LEU A 45 4.12 4.82 6.65
C LEU A 45 3.98 5.78 7.83
N ALA A 46 5.09 6.21 8.42
CA ALA A 46 5.08 7.18 9.52
C ALA A 46 4.52 8.52 9.06
N THR A 47 4.89 8.99 7.86
CA THR A 47 4.35 10.22 7.23
C THR A 47 2.85 10.12 7.01
N VAL A 48 2.36 9.00 6.48
CA VAL A 48 0.92 8.72 6.31
C VAL A 48 0.21 8.76 7.66
N PHE A 49 0.79 8.16 8.70
CA PHE A 49 0.18 8.14 10.03
C PHE A 49 0.16 9.54 10.68
N TRP A 50 1.25 10.29 10.63
CA TRP A 50 1.33 11.63 11.21
C TRP A 50 0.41 12.63 10.51
N THR A 51 0.29 12.54 9.19
CA THR A 51 -0.53 13.47 8.39
C THR A 51 -2.00 13.05 8.27
N ARG A 52 -2.46 12.03 9.02
CA ARG A 52 -3.81 11.43 8.92
C ARG A 52 -5.00 12.38 9.05
N HIS A 53 -4.80 13.55 9.66
CA HIS A 53 -5.84 14.58 9.81
C HIS A 53 -5.79 15.66 8.71
N GLN A 54 -4.78 15.64 7.84
CA GLN A 54 -4.59 16.62 6.78
C GLN A 54 -5.01 16.04 5.43
N HIS A 55 -6.27 16.27 5.03
CA HIS A 55 -6.87 15.65 3.85
C HIS A 55 -6.14 15.91 2.54
N THR A 56 -5.67 17.14 2.31
CA THR A 56 -4.93 17.50 1.09
C THR A 56 -3.61 16.73 0.98
N VAL A 57 -2.89 16.59 2.09
CA VAL A 57 -1.63 15.84 2.14
C VAL A 57 -1.89 14.35 1.94
N GLN A 58 -2.92 13.80 2.60
CA GLN A 58 -3.32 12.42 2.39
C GLN A 58 -3.68 12.15 0.92
N PHE A 59 -4.43 13.02 0.28
CA PHE A 59 -4.76 12.87 -1.14
C PHE A 59 -3.50 12.89 -2.02
N ALA A 60 -2.59 13.83 -1.81
CA ALA A 60 -1.32 13.90 -2.54
C ALA A 60 -0.44 12.66 -2.32
N LEU A 61 -0.35 12.15 -1.09
CA LEU A 61 0.37 10.91 -0.76
C LEU A 61 -0.26 9.70 -1.45
N PHE A 62 -1.59 9.61 -1.47
CA PHE A 62 -2.30 8.52 -2.14
C PHE A 62 -2.01 8.51 -3.65
N LEU A 63 -2.09 9.68 -4.30
CA LEU A 63 -1.73 9.82 -5.71
C LEU A 63 -0.27 9.46 -5.98
N SER A 64 0.63 9.85 -5.07
CA SER A 64 2.06 9.52 -5.16
C SER A 64 2.26 8.00 -5.08
N ILE A 65 1.62 7.31 -4.13
CA ILE A 65 1.68 5.85 -4.02
C ILE A 65 1.13 5.18 -5.28
N MET A 66 0.00 5.66 -5.81
CA MET A 66 -0.59 5.13 -7.05
C MET A 66 0.36 5.30 -8.24
N LEU A 67 1.00 6.47 -8.37
CA LEU A 67 1.98 6.74 -9.42
C LEU A 67 3.20 5.82 -9.30
N LEU A 68 3.74 5.64 -8.09
CA LEU A 68 4.86 4.75 -7.83
C LEU A 68 4.51 3.29 -8.18
N LEU A 69 3.32 2.83 -7.82
CA LEU A 69 2.82 1.50 -8.17
C LEU A 69 2.67 1.34 -9.68
N PHE A 70 2.09 2.33 -10.37
CA PHE A 70 1.96 2.33 -11.83
C PHE A 70 3.33 2.26 -12.52
N MET A 71 4.33 2.96 -11.99
CA MET A 71 5.69 2.98 -12.55
C MET A 71 6.53 1.75 -12.18
N THR A 72 6.05 0.84 -11.32
CA THR A 72 6.81 -0.33 -10.83
C THR A 72 7.48 -1.12 -11.96
N GLN A 73 6.74 -1.47 -13.02
CA GLN A 73 7.30 -2.29 -14.11
C GLN A 73 8.37 -1.54 -14.90
N ARG A 74 8.18 -0.23 -15.12
CA ARG A 74 9.13 0.62 -15.83
C ARG A 74 10.41 0.82 -15.01
N LEU A 75 10.25 1.06 -13.71
CA LEU A 75 11.37 1.15 -12.77
C LEU A 75 12.13 -0.17 -12.71
N ASN A 76 11.44 -1.31 -12.67
CA ASN A 76 12.07 -2.63 -12.70
C ASN A 76 12.91 -2.86 -13.96
N ALA A 77 12.38 -2.51 -15.13
CA ALA A 77 13.12 -2.64 -16.40
C ALA A 77 14.37 -1.76 -16.42
N TRP A 78 14.23 -0.49 -16.04
CA TRP A 78 15.37 0.44 -15.96
C TRP A 78 16.43 0.00 -14.93
N ALA A 79 15.98 -0.44 -13.75
CA ALA A 79 16.82 -0.94 -12.67
C ALA A 79 17.57 -2.22 -13.08
N ARG A 80 17.00 -3.05 -13.96
CA ARG A 80 17.68 -4.23 -14.51
C ARG A 80 18.85 -3.88 -15.41
N GLU A 81 18.78 -2.76 -16.13
CA GLU A 81 19.88 -2.29 -16.97
C GLU A 81 20.96 -1.57 -16.15
N HIS A 82 20.58 -0.94 -15.03
CA HIS A 82 21.44 -0.05 -14.25
C HIS A 82 21.70 -0.51 -12.80
N TRP A 83 21.49 -1.80 -12.49
CA TRP A 83 21.51 -2.31 -11.12
C TRP A 83 22.81 -2.00 -10.35
N ARG A 84 23.95 -1.96 -11.04
CA ARG A 84 25.27 -1.68 -10.45
C ARG A 84 25.40 -0.30 -9.82
N LEU A 85 24.50 0.63 -10.14
CA LEU A 85 24.51 1.97 -9.55
C LEU A 85 24.09 1.98 -8.07
N PHE A 86 23.34 0.96 -7.62
CA PHE A 86 22.71 0.99 -6.29
C PHE A 86 22.61 -0.38 -5.61
N ALA A 87 22.92 -1.47 -6.32
CA ALA A 87 22.91 -2.83 -5.79
C ALA A 87 24.27 -3.50 -5.99
N THR A 88 24.64 -4.40 -5.06
CA THR A 88 25.88 -5.19 -5.18
C THR A 88 25.69 -6.41 -6.09
N GLN A 89 24.44 -6.83 -6.31
CA GLN A 89 24.05 -7.93 -7.20
C GLN A 89 22.76 -7.62 -7.97
N GLN A 90 22.47 -8.43 -8.98
CA GLN A 90 21.32 -8.20 -9.88
C GLN A 90 20.03 -8.81 -9.30
N TYR A 91 19.21 -7.99 -8.64
CA TYR A 91 17.91 -8.41 -8.09
C TYR A 91 16.73 -8.29 -9.07
N PHE A 92 16.85 -7.41 -10.06
CA PHE A 92 15.75 -7.08 -10.95
C PHE A 92 15.65 -8.12 -12.07
N ASP A 93 14.49 -8.73 -12.20
CA ASP A 93 14.21 -9.79 -13.15
C ASP A 93 13.03 -9.44 -14.07
N GLU A 94 12.83 -10.22 -15.14
CA GLU A 94 11.75 -9.99 -16.11
C GLU A 94 10.37 -10.05 -15.48
N ARG A 95 10.21 -10.94 -14.50
CA ARG A 95 8.96 -11.16 -13.78
C ARG A 95 8.71 -10.12 -12.69
N GLY A 96 9.74 -9.36 -12.30
CA GLY A 96 9.65 -8.31 -11.30
C GLY A 96 9.39 -8.83 -9.88
N VAL A 97 9.86 -10.04 -9.55
CA VAL A 97 9.59 -10.67 -8.23
C VAL A 97 10.16 -9.84 -7.10
N PHE A 98 11.40 -9.33 -7.25
CA PHE A 98 12.01 -8.47 -6.25
C PHE A 98 11.19 -7.17 -6.04
N MET A 99 10.86 -6.48 -7.13
CA MET A 99 10.04 -5.27 -7.08
C MET A 99 8.63 -5.54 -6.56
N ALA A 100 8.05 -6.71 -6.81
CA ALA A 100 6.77 -7.09 -6.23
C ALA A 100 6.84 -7.21 -4.71
N ILE A 101 7.85 -7.90 -4.18
CA ILE A 101 7.99 -8.21 -2.75
C ILE A 101 8.47 -7.01 -1.95
N PHE A 102 9.52 -6.33 -2.40
CA PHE A 102 10.17 -5.28 -1.61
C PHE A 102 9.64 -3.89 -1.89
N TYR A 103 9.04 -3.64 -3.07
CA TYR A 103 8.56 -2.31 -3.46
C TYR A 103 7.03 -2.25 -3.51
N ALA A 104 6.38 -3.02 -4.38
CA ALA A 104 4.94 -2.91 -4.61
C ALA A 104 4.09 -3.42 -3.44
N ALA A 105 4.43 -4.58 -2.85
CA ALA A 105 3.64 -5.14 -1.76
C ALA A 105 3.62 -4.25 -0.50
N PRO A 106 4.76 -3.72 -0.02
CA PRO A 106 4.74 -2.75 1.08
C PRO A 106 4.02 -1.45 0.72
N LEU A 107 4.21 -0.91 -0.50
CA LEU A 107 3.46 0.27 -0.96
C LEU A 107 1.94 0.03 -0.97
N LEU A 108 1.49 -1.13 -1.45
CA LEU A 108 0.08 -1.52 -1.44
C LEU A 108 -0.45 -1.64 -0.02
N ALA A 109 0.31 -2.24 0.90
CA ALA A 109 -0.08 -2.35 2.31
C ALA A 109 -0.21 -0.96 2.96
N ILE A 110 0.74 -0.05 2.71
CA ILE A 110 0.68 1.33 3.19
C ILE A 110 -0.53 2.06 2.58
N GLY A 111 -0.74 1.94 1.27
CA GLY A 111 -1.89 2.53 0.59
C GLY A 111 -3.22 2.01 1.12
N PHE A 112 -3.33 0.71 1.41
CA PHE A 112 -4.51 0.12 2.03
C PHE A 112 -4.73 0.65 3.45
N PHE A 113 -3.68 0.71 4.26
CA PHE A 113 -3.76 1.29 5.60
C PHE A 113 -4.21 2.76 5.55
N GLN A 114 -3.67 3.54 4.61
CA GLN A 114 -4.07 4.91 4.37
C GLN A 114 -5.56 5.03 3.99
N LEU A 115 -6.06 4.13 3.14
CA LEU A 115 -7.48 4.07 2.79
C LEU A 115 -8.35 3.82 4.02
N LEU A 116 -7.95 2.92 4.93
CA LEU A 116 -8.69 2.66 6.18
C LEU A 116 -8.74 3.91 7.08
N LEU A 117 -7.62 4.63 7.22
CA LEU A 117 -7.57 5.87 7.99
C LEU A 117 -8.49 6.95 7.39
N THR A 118 -8.40 7.13 6.07
CA THR A 118 -9.19 8.10 5.33
C THR A 118 -10.68 7.77 5.41
N MET A 119 -11.05 6.50 5.26
CA MET A 119 -12.44 6.05 5.33
C MET A 119 -13.08 6.34 6.69
N LYS A 120 -12.36 6.10 7.80
CA LYS A 120 -12.84 6.48 9.14
C LYS A 120 -13.14 7.98 9.22
N SER A 121 -12.24 8.81 8.69
CA SER A 121 -12.42 10.26 8.70
C SER A 121 -13.59 10.72 7.82
N LEU A 122 -13.74 10.14 6.63
CA LEU A 122 -14.86 10.41 5.71
C LEU A 122 -16.22 10.08 6.36
N VAL A 123 -16.33 8.93 7.03
CA VAL A 123 -17.55 8.54 7.74
C VAL A 123 -17.87 9.53 8.86
N SER A 124 -16.88 9.93 9.67
CA SER A 124 -17.08 10.93 10.73
C SER A 124 -17.55 12.27 10.16
N MET A 125 -16.94 12.75 9.07
CA MET A 125 -17.33 13.98 8.41
C MET A 125 -18.75 13.90 7.84
N LEU A 126 -19.11 12.80 7.18
CA LEU A 126 -20.44 12.57 6.64
C LEU A 126 -21.51 12.59 7.73
N ILE A 127 -21.24 11.97 8.88
CA ILE A 127 -22.15 12.00 10.03
C ILE A 127 -22.35 13.43 10.55
N ILE A 128 -21.29 14.22 10.64
CA ILE A 128 -21.36 15.62 11.09
C ILE A 128 -22.21 16.45 10.13
N VAL A 129 -21.98 16.33 8.82
CA VAL A 129 -22.75 17.03 7.79
C VAL A 129 -24.22 16.62 7.85
N LYS A 130 -24.53 15.32 7.92
CA LYS A 130 -25.91 14.83 8.03
C LYS A 130 -26.63 15.34 9.27
N ARG A 131 -25.94 15.39 10.41
CA ARG A 131 -26.49 15.98 11.66
C ARG A 131 -26.73 17.48 11.52
N ALA A 132 -25.87 18.20 10.81
CA ALA A 132 -26.05 19.63 10.54
C ALA A 132 -27.24 19.90 9.61
N GLU A 133 -27.36 19.15 8.52
CA GLU A 133 -28.50 19.20 7.59
C GLU A 133 -29.83 18.97 8.33
N PHE A 134 -29.91 17.93 9.17
CA PHE A 134 -31.13 17.62 9.92
C PHE A 134 -31.54 18.76 10.87
N ARG A 135 -30.57 19.36 11.58
CA ARG A 135 -30.83 20.51 12.46
C ARG A 135 -31.35 21.72 11.69
N GLN A 136 -30.79 22.00 10.51
CA GLN A 136 -31.28 23.09 9.65
C GLN A 136 -32.71 22.83 9.16
N GLN A 137 -33.03 21.60 8.77
CA GLN A 137 -34.39 21.23 8.35
C GLN A 137 -35.42 21.41 9.48
N LEU A 138 -35.08 21.02 10.72
CA LEU A 138 -35.95 21.24 11.88
C LEU A 138 -36.21 22.72 12.14
N GLN A 139 -35.18 23.56 12.07
CA GLN A 139 -35.33 25.02 12.24
C GLN A 139 -36.18 25.65 11.13
N GLN A 140 -36.02 25.20 9.88
CA GLN A 140 -36.86 25.68 8.78
C GLN A 140 -38.32 25.25 8.92
N LYS A 141 -38.59 24.02 9.39
CA LYS A 141 -39.95 23.56 9.68
C LYS A 141 -40.59 24.36 10.82
N ALA A 142 -39.86 24.59 11.92
CA ALA A 142 -40.35 25.39 13.04
C ALA A 142 -40.71 26.83 12.61
N LYS A 143 -39.90 27.45 11.75
CA LYS A 143 -40.17 28.79 11.19
C LYS A 143 -41.35 28.86 10.21
N LYS A 144 -41.75 27.74 9.59
CA LYS A 144 -42.92 27.69 8.69
C LYS A 144 -44.24 27.40 9.42
N THR A 145 -44.16 26.94 10.67
CA THR A 145 -45.33 26.63 11.50
C THR A 145 -45.73 27.79 12.43
N GLN A 146 -44.86 28.78 12.61
CA GLN A 146 -45.19 30.11 13.16
C GLN A 146 -45.65 31.05 12.05
#